data_AF-A0A2M7WX96-F1
#
_entry.id   AF-A0A2M7WX96-F1
#
_cell.length_a   1.000
_cell.length_b   1.000
_cell.length_c   1.000
_cell.angle_alpha   90.00
_cell.angle_beta   90.00
_cell.angle_gamma   90.00
#
_symmetry.space_group_name_H-M   'P 1'
#
loop_
_entity.id
_entity.type
_entity.pdbx_description
1 polymer ?
#
loop_
_entity_poly.entity_id
_entity_poly.type
_entity_poly.pdbx_seq_one_letter_code
_entity_poly.pdbx_strand_id
1 'polypeptide(L)'
;MTHSTNTPHRLFPVFADLRGRRVLVVGAGAVALRKIAALDGTGAEVVVVALRVSTAVQRLADAGSISLHRGVFAEHWLNGVCLVIAATDDPLTQARVARAATARQIWVNAVDDGERSSVQLPALVQRGRLQIAISTAGAAPMLARL
;
A
#
# COMPACT_ATOMS: atom_id res chain seq x y z
N MET A 1 -9.79 -35.13 -9.67
CA MET A 1 -9.25 -34.47 -8.47
C MET A 1 -7.90 -33.85 -8.82
N THR A 2 -7.92 -32.67 -9.45
CA THR A 2 -6.72 -31.95 -9.87
C THR A 2 -6.17 -31.17 -8.68
N HIS A 3 -5.07 -31.63 -8.12
CA HIS A 3 -4.28 -30.86 -7.16
C HIS A 3 -3.64 -29.70 -7.94
N SER A 4 -4.18 -28.48 -7.81
CA SER A 4 -3.42 -27.27 -8.15
C SER A 4 -2.24 -27.17 -7.20
N THR A 5 -1.07 -27.63 -7.64
CA THR A 5 0.20 -27.38 -6.98
C THR A 5 0.53 -25.88 -7.13
N ASN A 6 -0.02 -25.07 -6.23
CA ASN A 6 0.32 -23.64 -6.12
C ASN A 6 1.80 -23.56 -5.67
N THR A 7 2.71 -23.53 -6.63
CA THR A 7 4.13 -23.33 -6.34
C THR A 7 4.27 -21.89 -5.84
N PRO A 8 4.74 -21.66 -4.61
CA PRO A 8 4.79 -20.32 -4.06
C PRO A 8 5.66 -19.42 -4.95
N HIS A 9 5.05 -18.37 -5.51
CA HIS A 9 5.74 -17.41 -6.36
C HIS A 9 6.74 -16.64 -5.49
N ARG A 10 8.05 -16.85 -5.73
CA ARG A 10 9.10 -16.18 -4.97
C ARG A 10 9.13 -14.70 -5.32
N LEU A 11 9.00 -13.83 -4.32
CA LEU A 11 9.15 -12.39 -4.48
C LEU A 11 10.63 -12.00 -4.55
N PHE A 12 10.91 -10.95 -5.31
CA PHE A 12 12.23 -10.32 -5.32
C PHE A 12 12.25 -9.16 -4.32
N PRO A 13 13.12 -9.19 -3.29
CA PRO A 13 13.17 -8.12 -2.29
C PRO A 13 13.78 -6.86 -2.89
N VAL A 14 13.11 -5.73 -2.71
CA VAL A 14 13.54 -4.41 -3.19
C VAL A 14 13.35 -3.38 -2.09
N PHE A 15 14.35 -2.54 -1.86
CA PHE A 15 14.20 -1.28 -1.14
C PHE A 15 13.96 -0.17 -2.17
N ALA A 16 12.76 0.43 -2.15
CA ALA A 16 12.38 1.48 -3.09
C ALA A 16 12.72 2.87 -2.52
N ASP A 17 13.35 3.72 -3.33
CA ASP A 17 13.52 5.14 -3.01
C ASP A 17 12.28 5.92 -3.45
N LEU A 18 11.55 6.44 -2.46
CA LEU A 18 10.28 7.15 -2.66
C LEU A 18 10.42 8.67 -2.55
N ARG A 19 11.64 9.20 -2.41
CA ARG A 19 11.84 10.66 -2.28
C ARG A 19 11.30 11.41 -3.50
N GLY A 20 10.36 12.33 -3.26
CA GLY A 20 9.68 13.10 -4.31
C GLY A 20 8.82 12.25 -5.25
N ARG A 21 8.50 11.01 -4.86
CA ARG A 21 7.62 10.13 -5.64
C ARG A 21 6.22 10.16 -5.07
N ARG A 22 5.22 10.22 -5.96
CA ARG A 22 3.82 10.16 -5.56
C ARG A 22 3.40 8.74 -5.23
N VAL A 23 2.85 8.57 -4.02
CA VAL A 23 2.26 7.32 -3.53
C VAL A 23 0.78 7.55 -3.27
N LEU A 24 -0.08 6.77 -3.92
CA LEU A 24 -1.52 6.86 -3.73
C LEU A 24 -1.98 5.85 -2.67
N VAL A 25 -2.77 6.30 -1.70
CA VAL A 25 -3.48 5.43 -0.76
C VAL A 25 -4.98 5.61 -1.00
N VAL A 26 -5.67 4.51 -1.34
CA VAL A 26 -7.13 4.51 -1.51
C VAL A 26 -7.77 3.93 -0.27
N GLY A 27 -8.54 4.76 0.45
CA GLY A 27 -9.08 4.46 1.76
C GLY A 27 -8.42 5.29 2.87
N ALA A 28 -9.15 5.50 3.97
CA ALA A 28 -8.72 6.34 5.09
C ALA A 28 -9.15 5.79 6.47
N GLY A 29 -9.31 4.47 6.55
CA GLY A 29 -9.57 3.73 7.79
C GLY A 29 -8.30 3.36 8.56
N ALA A 30 -8.43 2.50 9.57
CA ALA A 30 -7.30 2.07 10.40
C ALA A 30 -6.20 1.33 9.60
N VAL A 31 -6.59 0.56 8.58
CA VAL A 31 -5.64 -0.12 7.69
C VAL A 31 -4.82 0.90 6.91
N ALA A 32 -5.48 1.85 6.24
CA ALA A 32 -4.82 2.93 5.50
C ALA A 32 -3.89 3.75 6.41
N LEU A 33 -4.33 4.10 7.62
CA LEU A 33 -3.51 4.83 8.60
C LEU A 33 -2.17 4.13 8.89
N ARG A 34 -2.18 2.81 9.13
CA ARG A 34 -0.94 2.03 9.34
C ARG A 34 -0.02 2.06 8.13
N LYS A 35 -0.59 2.05 6.93
CA LYS A 35 0.18 2.11 5.67
C LYS A 35 0.76 3.50 5.41
N ILE A 36 0.01 4.56 5.72
CA ILE A 36 0.49 5.94 5.68
C ILE A 36 1.65 6.12 6.67
N ALA A 37 1.50 5.61 7.91
CA ALA A 37 2.57 5.68 8.91
C ALA A 37 3.85 4.95 8.48
N ALA A 38 3.74 3.85 7.73
CA ALA A 38 4.90 3.14 7.19
C ALA A 38 5.63 3.90 6.06
N LEU A 39 5.00 4.92 5.47
CA LEU A 39 5.59 5.79 4.46
C LEU A 39 6.22 7.06 5.08
N ASP A 40 5.99 7.30 6.37
CA ASP A 40 6.55 8.46 7.05
C ASP A 40 8.09 8.46 7.02
N GLY A 41 8.68 9.64 6.84
CA GLY A 41 10.13 9.80 6.70
C GLY A 41 10.76 9.27 5.40
N THR A 42 10.00 8.63 4.49
CA THR A 42 10.54 8.13 3.20
C THR A 42 10.73 9.22 2.15
N GLY A 43 10.16 10.42 2.38
CA GLY A 43 10.12 11.52 1.40
C GLY A 43 9.09 11.33 0.29
N ALA A 44 8.19 10.35 0.41
CA ALA A 44 7.07 10.15 -0.49
C ALA A 44 6.06 11.31 -0.43
N GLU A 45 5.55 11.71 -1.59
CA GLU A 45 4.37 12.57 -1.69
C GLU A 45 3.11 11.71 -1.55
N VAL A 46 2.63 11.57 -0.32
CA VAL A 46 1.49 10.70 -0.02
C VAL A 46 0.17 11.42 -0.33
N VAL A 47 -0.58 10.86 -1.27
CA VAL A 47 -1.92 11.30 -1.66
C VAL A 47 -2.94 10.27 -1.19
N VAL A 48 -3.98 10.69 -0.49
CA VAL A 48 -5.03 9.83 0.05
C VAL A 48 -6.36 10.17 -0.60
N VAL A 49 -7.06 9.17 -1.15
CA VAL A 49 -8.41 9.32 -1.70
C VAL A 49 -9.37 8.42 -0.96
N ALA A 50 -10.42 8.98 -0.35
CA ALA A 50 -11.43 8.19 0.37
C ALA A 50 -12.78 8.91 0.50
N LEU A 51 -13.88 8.15 0.51
CA LEU A 51 -15.22 8.67 0.81
C LEU A 51 -15.39 8.98 2.30
N ARG A 52 -14.95 8.06 3.17
CA ARG A 52 -15.00 8.18 4.62
C ARG A 52 -13.58 8.29 5.16
N VAL A 53 -13.34 9.31 5.98
CA VAL A 53 -12.02 9.63 6.54
C VAL A 53 -12.08 9.51 8.06
N SER A 54 -11.20 8.69 8.63
CA SER A 54 -11.06 8.61 10.08
C SER A 54 -10.42 9.88 10.66
N THR A 55 -10.74 10.21 11.91
CA THR A 55 -10.17 11.38 12.62
C THR A 55 -8.63 11.35 12.65
N ALA A 56 -8.03 10.15 12.68
CA ALA A 56 -6.57 10.01 12.66
C ALA A 56 -5.97 10.41 11.30
N VAL A 57 -6.56 9.96 10.18
CA VAL A 57 -6.10 10.36 8.84
C VAL A 57 -6.37 11.84 8.59
N GLN A 58 -7.50 12.37 9.06
CA GLN A 58 -7.79 13.80 8.95
C GLN A 58 -6.70 14.65 9.66
N ARG A 59 -6.29 14.27 10.87
CA ARG A 59 -5.22 14.97 11.60
C ARG A 59 -3.88 14.99 10.84
N LEU A 60 -3.54 13.92 10.12
CA LEU A 60 -2.33 13.89 9.28
C LEU A 60 -2.44 14.87 8.11
N ALA A 61 -3.64 15.01 7.52
CA ALA A 61 -3.88 15.99 6.47
C ALA A 61 -3.81 17.42 7.02
N ASP A 62 -4.42 17.68 8.18
CA ASP A 62 -4.40 18.99 8.83
C ASP A 62 -2.97 19.41 9.23
N ALA A 63 -2.11 18.44 9.57
CA ALA A 63 -0.69 18.64 9.84
C ALA A 63 0.18 18.82 8.57
N GLY A 64 -0.40 18.70 7.37
CA GLY A 64 0.32 18.79 6.10
C GLY A 64 1.18 17.56 5.76
N SER A 65 1.07 16.46 6.51
CA SER A 65 1.84 15.23 6.28
C SER A 65 1.36 14.44 5.06
N ILE A 66 0.12 14.63 4.65
CA ILE A 66 -0.49 13.98 3.48
C ILE A 66 -1.38 14.96 2.71
N SER A 67 -1.58 14.71 1.42
CA SER A 67 -2.62 15.36 0.62
C SER A 67 -3.89 14.51 0.64
N LEU A 68 -4.97 14.99 1.28
CA LEU A 68 -6.23 14.26 1.41
C LEU A 68 -7.30 14.78 0.44
N HIS A 69 -7.87 13.87 -0.34
CA HIS A 69 -8.99 14.12 -1.23
C HIS A 69 -10.21 13.29 -0.83
N ARG A 70 -11.29 13.97 -0.47
CA ARG A 70 -12.57 13.33 -0.14
C ARG A 70 -13.33 13.02 -1.43
N GLY A 71 -13.55 11.73 -1.71
CA GLY A 71 -14.23 11.32 -2.93
C GLY A 71 -14.05 9.86 -3.28
N VAL A 72 -14.65 9.47 -4.41
CA VAL A 72 -14.52 8.14 -5.00
C VAL A 72 -13.22 8.07 -5.79
N PHE A 73 -12.57 6.91 -5.77
CA PHE A 73 -11.45 6.64 -6.66
C PHE A 73 -11.85 6.79 -8.14
N ALA A 74 -10.96 7.45 -8.88
CA ALA A 74 -11.00 7.62 -10.32
C ALA A 74 -9.60 7.40 -10.89
N GLU A 75 -9.51 6.87 -12.10
CA GLU A 75 -8.22 6.40 -12.63
C GLU A 75 -7.18 7.51 -12.85
N HIS A 76 -7.61 8.78 -12.99
CA HIS A 76 -6.68 9.90 -13.10
C HIS A 76 -5.82 10.10 -11.84
N TRP A 77 -6.25 9.58 -10.68
CA TRP A 77 -5.43 9.59 -9.46
C TRP A 77 -4.17 8.75 -9.60
N LEU A 78 -4.10 7.85 -10.58
CA LEU A 78 -2.90 7.05 -10.87
C LEU A 78 -1.86 7.81 -11.72
N ASN A 79 -2.18 9.01 -12.22
CA ASN A 79 -1.25 9.77 -13.05
C ASN A 79 -0.02 10.21 -12.23
N GLY A 80 1.17 9.78 -12.68
CA GLY A 80 2.45 10.07 -12.02
C GLY A 80 2.68 9.29 -10.71
N VAL A 81 1.84 8.29 -10.41
CA VAL A 81 1.98 7.43 -9.22
C VAL A 81 2.93 6.28 -9.51
N CYS A 82 3.87 6.00 -8.60
CA CYS A 82 4.76 4.84 -8.70
C CYS A 82 4.31 3.64 -7.85
N LEU A 83 3.55 3.90 -6.78
CA LEU A 83 3.04 2.92 -5.84
C LEU A 83 1.61 3.30 -5.42
N VAL A 84 0.69 2.34 -5.48
CA VAL A 84 -0.65 2.47 -4.92
C VAL A 84 -0.90 1.44 -3.84
N ILE A 85 -1.54 1.88 -2.75
CA ILE A 85 -1.98 1.04 -1.64
C ILE A 85 -3.51 1.10 -1.59
N ALA A 86 -4.17 0.01 -1.98
CA ALA A 86 -5.62 -0.10 -1.91
C ALA A 86 -6.02 -0.68 -0.55
N ALA A 87 -6.45 0.20 0.36
CA ALA A 87 -6.77 -0.09 1.76
C ALA A 87 -8.19 0.39 2.10
N THR A 88 -9.16 -0.07 1.29
CA THR A 88 -10.58 0.28 1.39
C THR A 88 -11.42 -0.98 1.64
N ASP A 89 -12.47 -0.86 2.45
CA ASP A 89 -13.40 -1.96 2.74
C ASP A 89 -14.39 -2.24 1.61
N ASP A 90 -14.39 -1.43 0.54
CA ASP A 90 -15.19 -1.66 -0.66
C ASP A 90 -14.43 -2.57 -1.65
N PRO A 91 -14.85 -3.84 -1.83
CA PRO A 91 -14.17 -4.79 -2.71
C PRO A 91 -14.19 -4.37 -4.17
N LEU A 92 -15.22 -3.64 -4.62
CA LEU A 92 -15.34 -3.17 -6.00
C LEU A 92 -14.32 -2.07 -6.29
N THR A 93 -14.22 -1.08 -5.40
CA THR A 93 -13.16 -0.06 -5.50
C THR A 93 -11.78 -0.71 -5.43
N GLN A 94 -11.57 -1.67 -4.52
CA GLN A 94 -10.27 -2.34 -4.39
C GLN A 94 -9.87 -3.08 -5.67
N ALA A 95 -10.79 -3.84 -6.26
CA ALA A 95 -10.61 -4.51 -7.56
C ALA A 95 -10.25 -3.52 -8.68
N ARG A 96 -10.99 -2.40 -8.73
CA ARG A 96 -10.82 -1.37 -9.75
C ARG A 96 -9.45 -0.70 -9.66
N VAL A 97 -9.01 -0.36 -8.45
CA VAL A 97 -7.69 0.22 -8.19
C VAL A 97 -6.59 -0.74 -8.65
N ALA A 98 -6.65 -2.01 -8.22
CA ALA A 98 -5.65 -3.01 -8.58
C ALA A 98 -5.56 -3.22 -10.09
N ARG A 99 -6.70 -3.42 -10.77
CA ARG A 99 -6.73 -3.57 -12.23
C ARG A 99 -6.16 -2.35 -12.95
N ALA A 100 -6.58 -1.15 -12.55
CA ALA A 100 -6.16 0.09 -13.20
C ALA A 100 -4.67 0.39 -12.99
N ALA A 101 -4.12 0.04 -11.83
CA ALA A 101 -2.69 0.20 -11.52
C ALA A 101 -1.83 -0.82 -12.28
N THR A 102 -2.23 -2.10 -12.28
CA THR A 102 -1.55 -3.17 -13.03
C THR A 102 -1.49 -2.86 -14.52
N ALA A 103 -2.59 -2.38 -15.11
CA ALA A 103 -2.63 -1.97 -16.52
C ALA A 103 -1.63 -0.85 -16.87
N ARG A 104 -1.20 -0.07 -15.88
CA ARG A 104 -0.23 1.04 -16.01
C ARG A 104 1.17 0.69 -15.52
N GLN A 105 1.42 -0.58 -15.14
CA GLN A 105 2.68 -1.04 -14.54
C GLN A 105 3.06 -0.27 -13.27
N ILE A 106 2.06 0.21 -12.53
CA ILE A 106 2.23 0.84 -11.21
C ILE A 106 2.23 -0.28 -10.17
N TRP A 107 3.18 -0.24 -9.22
CA TRP A 107 3.17 -1.22 -8.13
C TRP A 107 1.91 -1.05 -7.28
N VAL A 108 1.17 -2.14 -7.07
CA VAL A 108 -0.04 -2.15 -6.27
C VAL A 108 0.07 -3.11 -5.10
N ASN A 109 -0.25 -2.58 -3.91
CA ASN A 109 -0.56 -3.37 -2.72
C ASN A 109 -2.08 -3.32 -2.48
N ALA A 110 -2.80 -4.36 -2.87
CA ALA A 110 -4.19 -4.57 -2.46
C ALA A 110 -4.17 -5.26 -1.10
N VAL A 111 -4.57 -4.54 -0.04
CA VAL A 111 -4.39 -5.05 1.33
C VAL A 111 -5.23 -6.29 1.54
N ASP A 112 -4.59 -7.33 2.07
CA ASP A 112 -5.17 -8.67 2.31
C ASP A 112 -5.64 -9.41 1.03
N ASP A 113 -5.29 -8.91 -0.16
CA ASP A 113 -5.51 -9.54 -1.46
C ASP A 113 -4.17 -9.76 -2.18
N GLY A 114 -3.57 -10.93 -1.93
CA GLY A 114 -2.27 -11.32 -2.49
C GLY A 114 -2.30 -11.50 -4.01
N GLU A 115 -3.41 -12.01 -4.56
CA GLU A 115 -3.58 -12.29 -5.99
C GLU A 115 -3.59 -11.00 -6.82
N ARG A 116 -4.11 -9.90 -6.24
CA ARG A 116 -4.17 -8.59 -6.90
C ARG A 116 -3.02 -7.66 -6.53
N SER A 117 -2.08 -8.12 -5.72
CA SER A 117 -0.92 -7.34 -5.29
C SER A 117 0.31 -7.66 -6.14
N SER A 118 0.88 -6.64 -6.80
CA SER A 118 2.17 -6.77 -7.46
C SER A 118 3.35 -6.48 -6.52
N VAL A 119 3.08 -5.92 -5.33
CA VAL A 119 4.07 -5.67 -4.28
C VAL A 119 3.49 -6.00 -2.90
N GLN A 120 4.34 -6.55 -2.04
CA GLN A 120 4.03 -6.75 -0.62
C GLN A 120 4.77 -5.71 0.21
N LEU A 121 4.08 -5.14 1.19
CA LEU A 121 4.70 -4.27 2.19
C LEU A 121 5.18 -5.14 3.37
N PRO A 122 6.50 -5.30 3.55
CA PRO A 122 7.06 -6.21 4.56
C PRO A 122 6.92 -5.65 5.96
N ALA A 123 7.18 -6.50 6.97
CA ALA A 123 7.50 -6.00 8.30
C ALA A 123 8.88 -5.33 8.26
N LEU A 124 9.02 -4.19 8.94
CA LEU A 124 10.24 -3.41 8.95
C LEU A 124 10.77 -3.28 10.38
N VAL A 125 12.06 -3.59 10.54
CA VAL A 125 12.83 -3.28 11.75
C VAL A 125 13.89 -2.25 11.38
N GLN A 126 13.93 -1.14 12.11
CA GLN A 126 14.88 -0.07 11.88
C GLN A 126 15.73 0.18 13.14
N ARG A 127 17.06 0.18 12.97
CA ARG A 127 18.03 0.46 14.02
C ARG A 127 19.04 1.48 13.50
N GLY A 128 18.76 2.75 13.73
CA GLY A 128 19.52 3.85 13.13
C GLY A 128 19.45 3.78 11.59
N ARG A 129 20.59 3.53 10.95
CA ARG A 129 20.70 3.40 9.48
C ARG A 129 20.47 1.97 8.95
N LEU A 130 20.43 0.97 9.84
CA LEU A 130 20.14 -0.40 9.46
C LEU A 130 18.63 -0.57 9.27
N GLN A 131 18.23 -1.09 8.12
CA GLN A 131 16.85 -1.47 7.82
C GLN A 131 16.79 -2.95 7.46
N ILE A 132 15.88 -3.68 8.10
CA ILE A 132 15.62 -5.09 7.84
C ILE A 132 14.17 -5.21 7.41
N ALA A 133 13.94 -5.81 6.24
CA ALA A 133 12.63 -6.11 5.70
C ALA A 133 12.37 -7.61 5.76
N ILE A 134 11.29 -8.01 6.45
CA ILE A 134 10.91 -9.41 6.64
C ILE A 134 9.59 -9.67 5.92
N SER A 135 9.59 -10.62 4.99
CA SER A 135 8.38 -11.15 4.36
C SER A 135 8.37 -12.66 4.51
N THR A 136 7.21 -13.21 4.88
CA THR A 136 6.97 -14.66 4.86
C THR A 136 6.22 -15.07 3.60
N ALA A 137 6.09 -14.20 2.59
CA ALA A 137 5.27 -14.43 1.40
C ALA A 137 3.84 -14.92 1.72
N GLY A 138 3.26 -14.44 2.84
CA GLY A 138 1.95 -14.87 3.34
C GLY A 138 1.94 -16.12 4.24
N ALA A 139 3.06 -16.84 4.41
CA ALA A 139 3.11 -18.11 5.12
C ALA A 139 3.03 -18.02 6.67
N ALA A 140 3.42 -16.91 7.29
CA ALA A 140 3.38 -16.76 8.76
C ALA A 140 3.42 -15.29 9.20
N PRO A 141 2.27 -14.57 9.22
CA PRO A 141 2.20 -13.17 9.65
C PRO A 141 2.74 -12.91 11.07
N MET A 142 2.74 -13.93 11.93
CA MET A 142 3.22 -13.87 13.32
C MET A 142 4.75 -13.85 13.43
N LEU A 143 5.48 -14.54 12.54
CA LEU A 143 6.94 -14.64 12.60
C LEU A 143 7.64 -13.36 12.14
N ALA A 144 6.98 -12.54 11.30
CA ALA A 144 7.52 -11.27 10.84
C ALA A 144 7.52 -10.16 11.92
N ARG A 145 6.96 -10.42 13.11
CA ARG A 145 6.87 -9.47 14.24
C ARG A 145 7.82 -9.76 15.41
N LEU A 146 8.65 -10.82 15.32
CA LEU A 146 9.74 -11.10 16.27
C LEU A 146 10.97 -10.25 15.92
#